data_AF-A0A933EL76-F1
#
_entry.id   AF-A0A933EL76-F1
#
_cell.length_a   1.000
_cell.length_b   1.000
_cell.length_c   1.000
_cell.angle_alpha   90.00
_cell.angle_beta   90.00
_cell.angle_gamma   90.00
#
_symmetry.space_group_name_H-M   'P 1'
#
loop_
_entity.id
_entity.type
_entity.pdbx_description
1 polymer ?
#
loop_
_entity_poly.entity_id
_entity_poly.type
_entity_poly.pdbx_seq_one_letter_code
_entity_poly.pdbx_strand_id
1 'polypeptide(L)'
;MENKRQVLLIVLAVVAGIVATVLTGSYVTKSIGQQTQQLKEEYEAKQKETANALQQQSEQRMAMLAQEIQRVKAEQDEAMQKQAADLQAKIQVQAQKQPAEVIKRPKPSLAMKTPSGKRALTIMVDSLAAVGGLLNPGDFIDVIAHLNVPLGLPENAPKKNTVTAMVFQGLEVLAVNTNLEETGKYYDEQQGAAAVKLTVAVDPEEAGLLAFADKNGKLEMALRSPQETDRQMVKASTWKTLADYVLQNQGAEINLPDELKEEGGKTTKQPEQQRPGIQIFRGGKEL
;
A
#
# COMPACT_ATOMS: atom_id res chain seq x y z
N MET A 1 60.26 36.35 -85.57
CA MET A 1 59.66 37.23 -84.52
C MET A 1 58.20 36.86 -84.21
N GLU A 2 57.54 36.01 -85.02
CA GLU A 2 56.15 35.53 -84.80
C GLU A 2 55.88 34.86 -83.44
N ASN A 3 56.68 33.86 -83.04
CA ASN A 3 56.32 32.96 -81.93
C ASN A 3 56.26 33.65 -80.56
N LYS A 4 57.04 34.72 -80.34
CA LYS A 4 57.02 35.45 -79.06
C LYS A 4 55.70 36.18 -78.84
N ARG A 5 55.03 36.66 -79.90
CA ARG A 5 53.72 37.32 -79.79
C ARG A 5 52.59 36.33 -79.51
N GLN A 6 52.61 35.16 -80.15
CA GLN A 6 51.61 34.11 -79.91
C GLN A 6 51.70 33.51 -78.50
N VAL A 7 52.92 33.23 -78.01
CA VAL A 7 53.12 32.76 -76.63
C VAL A 7 52.70 33.83 -75.61
N LEU A 8 52.99 35.11 -75.87
CA LEU A 8 52.58 36.21 -74.98
C LEU A 8 51.05 36.36 -74.91
N LEU A 9 50.34 36.15 -76.01
CA LEU A 9 48.86 36.15 -76.02
C LEU A 9 48.26 35.00 -75.21
N ILE A 10 48.82 33.79 -75.33
CA ILE A 10 48.34 32.62 -74.56
C ILE A 10 48.56 32.84 -73.06
N VAL A 11 49.74 33.31 -72.66
CA VAL A 11 50.03 33.61 -71.24
C VAL A 11 49.08 34.67 -70.69
N LEU A 12 48.80 35.73 -71.45
CA LEU A 12 47.87 36.79 -71.04
C LEU A 12 46.45 36.24 -70.86
N ALA A 13 45.98 35.37 -71.77
CA ALA A 13 44.67 34.73 -71.67
C ALA A 13 44.54 33.84 -70.42
N VAL A 14 45.58 33.07 -70.10
CA VAL A 14 45.60 32.22 -68.89
C VAL A 14 45.61 33.06 -67.63
N VAL A 15 46.42 34.13 -67.58
CA VAL A 15 46.45 35.05 -66.43
C VAL A 15 45.11 35.74 -66.24
N ALA A 16 44.48 36.23 -67.33
CA ALA A 16 43.16 36.84 -67.28
C ALA A 16 42.09 35.85 -66.78
N GLY A 17 42.17 34.57 -67.18
CA GLY A 17 41.29 33.51 -66.69
C GLY A 17 41.41 33.29 -65.18
N ILE A 18 42.63 33.18 -64.66
CA ILE A 18 42.89 32.99 -63.22
C ILE A 18 42.38 34.21 -62.42
N VAL A 19 42.66 35.43 -62.89
CA VAL A 19 42.18 36.66 -62.23
C VAL A 19 40.66 36.71 -62.21
N ALA A 20 40.00 36.36 -63.32
CA ALA A 20 38.54 36.29 -63.38
C ALA A 20 37.99 35.26 -62.38
N THR A 21 38.56 34.06 -62.30
CA THR A 21 38.12 33.02 -61.34
C THR A 21 38.29 33.47 -59.89
N VAL A 22 39.41 34.11 -59.53
CA VAL A 22 39.64 34.63 -58.18
C VAL A 22 38.67 35.76 -57.85
N LEU A 23 38.43 36.69 -58.77
CA LEU A 23 37.47 37.78 -58.57
C LEU A 23 36.05 37.24 -58.40
N THR A 24 35.61 36.30 -59.24
CA THR A 24 34.29 35.68 -59.12
C THR A 24 34.15 34.90 -57.81
N GLY A 25 35.15 34.11 -57.43
CA GLY A 25 35.16 33.38 -56.17
C GLY A 25 35.08 34.32 -54.96
N SER A 26 35.83 35.43 -54.99
CA SER A 26 35.81 36.44 -53.93
C SER A 26 34.47 37.18 -53.84
N TYR A 27 33.86 37.52 -54.98
CA TYR A 27 32.57 38.21 -55.05
C TYR A 27 31.43 37.31 -54.58
N VAL A 28 31.39 36.04 -55.01
CA VAL A 28 30.37 35.06 -54.62
C VAL A 28 30.48 34.72 -53.15
N THR A 29 31.68 34.52 -52.62
CA THR A 29 31.85 34.23 -51.18
C THR A 29 31.42 35.42 -50.32
N LYS A 30 31.73 36.66 -50.75
CA LYS A 30 31.31 37.88 -50.06
C LYS A 30 29.79 38.11 -50.14
N SER A 31 29.17 37.85 -51.29
CA SER A 31 27.72 38.02 -51.47
C SER A 31 26.90 36.96 -50.72
N ILE A 32 27.35 35.69 -50.75
CA ILE A 32 26.72 34.60 -49.97
C ILE A 32 26.88 34.86 -48.47
N GLY A 33 28.05 35.33 -48.02
CA GLY A 33 28.29 35.67 -46.62
C GLY A 33 27.36 36.76 -46.11
N GLN A 34 27.16 37.83 -46.88
CA GLN A 34 26.24 38.92 -46.52
C GLN A 34 24.78 38.47 -46.50
N GLN A 35 24.33 37.71 -47.52
CA GLN A 35 22.96 37.16 -47.53
C GLN A 35 22.71 36.20 -46.37
N THR A 36 23.69 35.36 -46.02
CA THR A 36 23.57 34.42 -44.89
C THR A 36 23.48 35.15 -43.55
N GLN A 37 24.21 36.27 -43.38
CA GLN A 37 24.13 37.08 -42.16
C GLN A 37 22.78 37.80 -42.03
N GLN A 38 22.30 38.44 -43.11
CA GLN A 38 20.99 39.09 -43.10
C GLN A 38 19.86 38.11 -42.80
N LEU A 39 19.92 36.91 -43.39
CA LEU A 39 18.92 35.88 -43.15
C LEU A 39 18.97 35.40 -41.69
N LYS A 40 20.17 35.21 -41.11
CA LYS A 40 20.33 34.85 -39.69
C LYS A 40 19.78 35.93 -38.76
N GLU A 41 20.10 37.20 -39.01
CA GLU A 41 19.58 38.32 -38.24
C GLU A 41 18.05 38.40 -38.33
N GLU A 42 17.47 38.20 -39.51
CA GLU A 42 16.01 38.16 -39.70
C GLU A 42 15.37 36.97 -38.94
N TYR A 43 15.97 35.78 -38.98
CA TYR A 43 15.48 34.61 -38.24
C TYR A 43 15.57 34.80 -36.72
N GLU A 44 16.68 35.37 -36.22
CA GLU A 44 16.85 35.66 -34.80
C GLU A 44 15.89 36.77 -34.33
N ALA A 45 15.67 37.80 -35.14
CA ALA A 45 14.69 38.84 -34.86
C ALA A 45 13.27 38.25 -34.79
N LYS A 46 12.87 37.43 -35.78
CA LYS A 46 11.58 36.74 -35.76
C LYS A 46 11.44 35.80 -34.57
N GLN A 47 12.48 35.02 -34.22
CA GLN A 47 12.43 34.16 -33.03
C GLN A 47 12.23 34.97 -31.75
N LYS A 48 12.98 36.07 -31.57
CA LYS A 48 12.85 36.94 -30.39
C LYS A 48 11.48 37.59 -30.33
N GLU A 49 10.96 38.06 -31.45
CA GLU A 49 9.60 38.63 -31.54
C GLU A 49 8.55 37.59 -31.16
N THR A 50 8.66 36.37 -31.71
CA THR A 50 7.72 35.28 -31.40
C THR A 50 7.79 34.87 -29.93
N ALA A 51 9.00 34.77 -29.37
CA ALA A 51 9.22 34.46 -27.96
C ALA A 51 8.64 35.54 -27.04
N ASN A 52 8.87 36.81 -27.36
CA ASN A 52 8.30 37.94 -26.60
C ASN A 52 6.77 37.99 -26.71
N ALA A 53 6.21 37.73 -27.89
CA ALA A 53 4.76 37.66 -28.09
C ALA A 53 4.12 36.51 -27.29
N LEU A 54 4.73 35.32 -27.30
CA LEU A 54 4.32 34.17 -26.48
C LEU A 54 4.40 34.49 -24.99
N GLN A 55 5.45 35.16 -24.55
CA GLN A 55 5.64 35.54 -23.16
C GLN A 55 4.59 36.58 -22.72
N GLN A 56 4.37 37.63 -23.50
CA GLN A 56 3.31 38.62 -23.23
C GLN A 56 1.91 37.98 -23.19
N GLN A 57 1.63 37.06 -24.12
CA GLN A 57 0.36 36.32 -24.12
C GLN A 57 0.19 35.47 -22.86
N SER A 58 1.27 34.84 -22.38
CA SER A 58 1.26 34.04 -21.16
C SER A 58 1.02 34.89 -19.91
N GLU A 59 1.65 36.07 -19.82
CA GLU A 59 1.49 37.01 -18.72
C GLU A 59 0.06 37.57 -18.68
N GLN A 60 -0.51 37.94 -19.83
CA GLN A 60 -1.90 38.38 -19.93
C GLN A 60 -2.90 37.30 -19.49
N ARG A 61 -2.68 36.04 -19.91
CA ARG A 61 -3.51 34.91 -19.47
C ARG A 61 -3.40 34.70 -17.95
N MET A 62 -2.20 34.76 -17.39
CA MET A 62 -1.99 34.64 -15.95
C MET A 62 -2.67 35.77 -15.16
N ALA A 63 -2.61 37.01 -15.67
CA ALA A 63 -3.30 38.15 -15.05
C ALA A 63 -4.83 37.99 -15.07
N MET A 64 -5.41 37.53 -16.19
CA MET A 64 -6.85 37.26 -16.29
C MET A 64 -7.28 36.13 -15.34
N LEU A 65 -6.51 35.04 -15.26
CA LEU A 65 -6.78 33.95 -14.33
C LEU A 65 -6.69 34.39 -12.86
N ALA A 66 -5.70 35.21 -12.52
CA ALA A 66 -5.57 35.76 -11.17
C ALA A 66 -6.78 36.64 -10.80
N GLN A 67 -7.27 37.46 -11.74
CA GLN A 67 -8.46 38.28 -11.54
C GLN A 67 -9.73 37.41 -11.38
N GLU A 68 -9.85 36.34 -12.16
CA GLU A 68 -10.98 35.41 -12.06
C GLU A 68 -10.97 34.66 -10.73
N ILE A 69 -9.80 34.19 -10.27
CA ILE A 69 -9.64 33.56 -8.95
C ILE A 69 -10.04 34.53 -7.84
N GLN A 70 -9.68 35.82 -7.95
CA GLN A 70 -10.10 36.84 -6.98
C GLN A 70 -11.61 37.07 -7.00
N ARG A 71 -12.25 37.08 -8.17
CA ARG A 71 -13.71 37.21 -8.31
C ARG A 71 -14.45 36.01 -7.74
N VAL A 72 -14.06 34.80 -8.12
CA VAL A 72 -14.64 33.56 -7.60
C VAL A 72 -14.46 33.49 -6.08
N LYS A 73 -13.31 33.90 -5.55
CA LYS A 73 -13.09 33.98 -4.10
C LYS A 73 -14.01 35.02 -3.44
N ALA A 74 -14.18 36.21 -4.02
CA ALA A 74 -15.07 37.23 -3.50
C ALA A 74 -16.55 36.78 -3.54
N GLU A 75 -16.98 36.12 -4.63
CA GLU A 75 -18.32 35.54 -4.75
C GLU A 75 -18.54 34.40 -3.75
N GLN A 76 -17.52 33.57 -3.50
CA GLN A 76 -17.56 32.53 -2.47
C GLN A 76 -17.63 33.11 -1.06
N ASP A 77 -16.86 34.16 -0.78
CA ASP A 77 -16.87 34.86 0.51
C ASP A 77 -18.24 35.56 0.73
N GLU A 78 -18.81 36.17 -0.31
CA GLU A 78 -20.15 36.77 -0.26
C GLU A 78 -21.26 35.70 -0.10
N ALA A 79 -21.15 34.57 -0.80
CA ALA A 79 -22.07 33.44 -0.65
C ALA A 79 -21.97 32.81 0.76
N MET A 80 -20.77 32.71 1.31
CA MET A 80 -20.53 32.22 2.68
C MET A 80 -21.09 33.20 3.72
N GLN A 81 -20.95 34.51 3.50
CA GLN A 81 -21.57 35.52 4.36
C GLN A 81 -23.09 35.53 4.27
N LYS A 82 -23.67 35.37 3.08
CA LYS A 82 -25.13 35.21 2.90
C LYS A 82 -25.64 33.94 3.55
N GLN A 83 -24.94 32.81 3.41
CA GLN A 83 -25.27 31.58 4.13
C GLN A 83 -25.13 31.74 5.65
N ALA A 84 -24.10 32.43 6.14
CA ALA A 84 -23.92 32.72 7.56
C ALA A 84 -25.01 33.64 8.10
N ALA A 85 -25.44 34.66 7.34
CA ALA A 85 -26.54 35.54 7.68
C ALA A 85 -27.89 34.79 7.68
N ASP A 86 -28.14 33.91 6.70
CA ASP A 86 -29.31 33.03 6.65
C ASP A 86 -29.33 32.03 7.82
N LEU A 87 -28.18 31.47 8.18
CA LEU A 87 -28.01 30.62 9.36
C LEU A 87 -28.30 31.42 10.64
N GLN A 88 -27.79 32.65 10.77
CA GLN A 88 -28.06 33.52 11.92
C GLN A 88 -29.53 33.94 12.02
N ALA A 89 -30.18 34.23 10.89
CA ALA A 89 -31.61 34.54 10.83
C ALA A 89 -32.46 33.31 11.22
N LYS A 90 -32.07 32.11 10.78
CA LYS A 90 -32.71 30.83 11.19
C LYS A 90 -32.49 30.52 12.67
N ILE A 91 -31.31 30.82 13.22
CA ILE A 91 -31.00 30.68 14.65
C ILE A 91 -31.86 31.62 15.50
N GLN A 92 -32.12 32.86 15.05
CA GLN A 92 -32.98 33.80 15.78
C GLN A 92 -34.47 33.40 15.75
N VAL A 93 -34.95 32.79 14.66
CA VAL A 93 -36.35 32.29 14.59
C VAL A 93 -36.54 31.00 15.40
N GLN A 94 -35.49 30.19 15.60
CA GLN A 94 -35.55 28.95 16.41
C GLN A 94 -35.25 29.17 17.91
N ALA A 95 -34.80 30.36 18.32
CA ALA A 95 -34.47 30.70 19.71
C ALA A 95 -35.65 30.69 20.70
N GLN A 96 -36.87 30.34 20.28
CA GLN A 96 -38.00 30.14 21.20
C GLN A 96 -38.43 28.69 21.42
N LYS A 97 -37.92 27.68 20.70
CA LYS A 97 -38.23 26.26 21.01
C LYS A 97 -37.14 25.29 20.51
N GLN A 98 -36.11 25.02 21.32
CA GLN A 98 -35.56 23.68 21.63
C GLN A 98 -34.13 23.74 22.22
N PRO A 99 -33.70 22.76 23.04
CA PRO A 99 -32.39 22.76 23.70
C PRO A 99 -31.23 22.47 22.74
N ALA A 100 -30.06 23.00 23.09
CA ALA A 100 -28.83 23.07 22.30
C ALA A 100 -28.38 21.76 21.62
N GLU A 101 -28.24 21.80 20.30
CA GLU A 101 -27.54 20.77 19.52
C GLU A 101 -26.03 20.97 19.64
N VAL A 102 -25.36 20.01 20.28
CA VAL A 102 -23.91 19.96 20.47
C VAL A 102 -23.22 19.91 19.11
N ILE A 103 -22.34 20.86 18.82
CA ILE A 103 -21.46 20.84 17.65
C ILE A 103 -20.59 19.58 17.72
N LYS A 104 -20.94 18.55 16.95
CA LYS A 104 -20.15 17.31 16.84
C LYS A 104 -18.87 17.62 16.09
N ARG A 105 -17.73 17.62 16.80
CA ARG A 105 -16.40 17.61 16.16
C ARG A 105 -16.32 16.43 15.19
N PRO A 106 -15.72 16.57 14.00
CA PRO A 106 -15.54 15.43 13.11
C PRO A 106 -14.69 14.38 13.83
N LYS A 107 -15.26 13.17 13.99
CA LYS A 107 -14.53 12.05 14.59
C LYS A 107 -13.27 11.79 13.77
N PRO A 108 -12.09 11.57 14.39
CA PRO A 108 -10.88 11.24 13.66
C PRO A 108 -11.13 10.04 12.75
N SER A 109 -10.74 10.17 11.48
CA SER A 109 -10.89 9.10 10.49
C SER A 109 -10.14 7.85 10.95
N LEU A 110 -10.72 6.66 10.69
CA LEU A 110 -10.06 5.35 10.90
C LEU A 110 -8.66 5.30 10.26
N ALA A 111 -8.48 5.94 9.11
CA ALA A 111 -7.20 6.02 8.43
C ALA A 111 -6.14 6.75 9.27
N MET A 112 -6.53 7.78 10.03
CA MET A 112 -5.62 8.53 10.91
C MET A 112 -5.29 7.76 12.20
N LYS A 113 -6.17 6.85 12.63
CA LYS A 113 -5.95 5.98 13.80
C LYS A 113 -5.11 4.74 13.48
N THR A 114 -5.03 4.34 12.22
CA THR A 114 -4.26 3.17 11.82
C THR A 114 -2.76 3.48 11.93
N PRO A 115 -1.97 2.71 12.72
CA PRO A 115 -0.55 2.96 12.84
C PRO A 115 0.21 2.85 11.51
N SER A 116 1.29 3.61 11.37
CA SER A 116 2.13 3.57 10.17
C SER A 116 2.65 2.16 9.91
N GLY A 117 2.57 1.70 8.65
CA GLY A 117 2.97 0.34 8.26
C GLY A 117 1.90 -0.73 8.52
N LYS A 118 0.89 -0.47 9.36
CA LYS A 118 -0.22 -1.38 9.62
C LYS A 118 -1.40 -1.16 8.66
N ARG A 119 -2.33 -2.12 8.62
CA ARG A 119 -3.60 -2.08 7.90
C ARG A 119 -4.73 -2.30 8.90
N ALA A 120 -5.80 -1.53 8.78
CA ALA A 120 -7.03 -1.77 9.53
C ALA A 120 -7.82 -2.89 8.85
N LEU A 121 -7.96 -4.04 9.52
CA LEU A 121 -8.75 -5.18 9.05
C LEU A 121 -9.92 -5.43 10.00
N THR A 122 -11.12 -5.54 9.43
CA THR A 122 -12.33 -5.85 10.20
C THR A 122 -12.70 -7.32 10.06
N ILE A 123 -12.86 -8.01 11.19
CA ILE A 123 -13.39 -9.36 11.29
C ILE A 123 -14.71 -9.35 12.08
N MET A 124 -15.57 -10.33 11.82
CA MET A 124 -16.81 -10.51 12.57
C MET A 124 -16.64 -11.72 13.47
N VAL A 125 -16.77 -11.51 14.79
CA VAL A 125 -16.56 -12.54 15.80
C VAL A 125 -17.76 -12.61 16.73
N ASP A 126 -18.05 -13.79 17.25
CA ASP A 126 -19.10 -13.96 18.26
C ASP A 126 -18.76 -13.15 19.51
N SER A 127 -19.75 -12.54 20.16
CA SER A 127 -19.49 -11.64 21.30
C SER A 127 -18.78 -12.35 22.45
N LEU A 128 -19.14 -13.61 22.72
CA LEU A 128 -18.46 -14.45 23.71
C LEU A 128 -16.98 -14.68 23.36
N ALA A 129 -16.69 -14.95 22.09
CA ALA A 129 -15.34 -15.12 21.58
C ALA A 129 -14.53 -13.81 21.55
N ALA A 130 -15.20 -12.66 21.68
CA ALA A 130 -14.60 -11.33 21.80
C ALA A 130 -14.54 -10.85 23.26
N VAL A 131 -14.13 -11.74 24.17
CA VAL A 131 -14.03 -11.45 25.62
C VAL A 131 -15.37 -10.99 26.21
N GLY A 132 -16.47 -11.61 25.77
CA GLY A 132 -17.82 -11.26 26.19
C GLY A 132 -18.23 -9.82 25.82
N GLY A 133 -17.73 -9.28 24.71
CA GLY A 133 -18.06 -7.93 24.25
C GLY A 133 -17.41 -6.79 25.05
N LEU A 134 -16.40 -7.10 25.87
CA LEU A 134 -15.71 -6.13 26.75
C LEU A 134 -14.50 -5.44 26.10
N LEU A 135 -14.24 -5.69 24.82
CA LEU A 135 -13.17 -5.02 24.08
C LEU A 135 -13.53 -3.57 23.74
N ASN A 136 -12.54 -2.68 23.82
CA ASN A 136 -12.59 -1.29 23.41
C ASN A 136 -11.53 -0.95 22.35
N PRO A 137 -11.74 0.14 21.59
CA PRO A 137 -10.65 0.77 20.83
C PRO A 137 -9.49 1.15 21.77
N GLY A 138 -8.27 0.76 21.40
CA GLY A 138 -7.04 0.94 22.19
C GLY A 138 -6.56 -0.32 22.91
N ASP A 139 -7.41 -1.33 23.05
CA ASP A 139 -7.02 -2.60 23.68
C ASP A 139 -6.06 -3.40 22.79
N PHE A 140 -5.23 -4.23 23.41
CA PHE A 140 -4.40 -5.21 22.72
C PHE A 140 -4.97 -6.61 22.90
N ILE A 141 -4.93 -7.42 21.85
CA ILE A 141 -5.45 -8.78 21.86
C ILE A 141 -4.48 -9.77 21.23
N ASP A 142 -4.59 -11.02 21.67
CA ASP A 142 -4.05 -12.18 20.98
C ASP A 142 -5.20 -12.94 20.31
N VAL A 143 -4.94 -13.52 19.14
CA VAL A 143 -5.94 -14.24 18.33
C VAL A 143 -5.66 -15.72 18.40
N ILE A 144 -6.62 -16.47 18.93
CA ILE A 144 -6.67 -17.92 18.92
C ILE A 144 -7.53 -18.34 17.73
N ALA A 145 -7.00 -19.21 16.86
CA ALA A 145 -7.70 -19.72 15.70
C ALA A 145 -7.95 -21.22 15.82
N HIS A 146 -9.19 -21.63 15.59
CA HIS A 146 -9.62 -23.02 15.44
C HIS A 146 -9.78 -23.31 13.95
N LEU A 147 -8.72 -23.81 13.31
CA LEU A 147 -8.64 -23.99 11.86
C LEU A 147 -9.00 -25.42 11.48
N ASN A 148 -9.85 -25.58 10.47
CA ASN A 148 -10.13 -26.89 9.90
C ASN A 148 -9.07 -27.20 8.85
N VAL A 149 -8.15 -28.11 9.15
CA VAL A 149 -7.07 -28.46 8.22
C VAL A 149 -7.51 -29.65 7.36
N PRO A 150 -7.50 -29.53 6.02
CA PRO A 150 -7.70 -30.67 5.15
C PRO A 150 -6.43 -31.53 5.20
N LEU A 151 -6.47 -32.64 5.94
CA LEU A 151 -5.47 -33.69 5.80
C LEU A 151 -5.80 -34.49 4.54
N GLY A 152 -4.78 -34.82 3.75
CA GLY A 152 -4.87 -35.70 2.59
C GLY A 152 -5.22 -37.15 2.99
N LEU A 153 -6.43 -37.34 3.48
CA LEU A 153 -7.02 -38.64 3.80
C LEU A 153 -7.80 -39.13 2.58
N PRO A 154 -7.79 -40.45 2.29
CA PRO A 154 -8.56 -41.03 1.20
C PRO A 154 -10.06 -40.75 1.35
N GLU A 155 -10.76 -40.76 0.21
CA GLU A 155 -12.11 -40.24 -0.10
C GLU A 155 -13.27 -40.62 0.86
N ASN A 156 -13.04 -41.46 1.88
CA ASN A 156 -14.06 -42.00 2.78
C ASN A 156 -13.78 -41.81 4.29
N ALA A 157 -12.89 -40.89 4.69
CA ALA A 157 -12.69 -40.58 6.11
C ALA A 157 -13.46 -39.32 6.54
N PRO A 158 -14.49 -39.42 7.40
CA PRO A 158 -15.00 -38.25 8.10
C PRO A 158 -14.02 -37.95 9.24
N LYS A 159 -13.31 -36.82 9.17
CA LYS A 159 -12.91 -36.00 10.33
C LYS A 159 -12.10 -34.80 9.82
N LYS A 160 -12.71 -33.62 9.92
CA LYS A 160 -11.99 -32.35 9.89
C LYS A 160 -11.09 -32.36 11.13
N ASN A 161 -9.77 -32.41 10.97
CA ASN A 161 -8.87 -32.20 12.09
C ASN A 161 -8.82 -30.69 12.36
N THR A 162 -9.46 -30.28 13.46
CA THR A 162 -9.39 -28.89 13.91
C THR A 162 -8.10 -28.70 14.69
N VAL A 163 -7.23 -27.82 14.21
CA VAL A 163 -6.03 -27.38 14.92
C VAL A 163 -6.36 -26.08 15.63
N THR A 164 -6.04 -26.00 16.92
CA THR A 164 -6.18 -24.77 17.71
C THR A 164 -4.81 -24.18 17.98
N ALA A 165 -4.58 -22.92 17.67
CA ALA A 165 -3.32 -22.24 17.96
C ALA A 165 -3.51 -20.74 18.15
N MET A 166 -2.66 -20.13 18.98
CA MET A 166 -2.51 -18.68 19.02
C MET A 166 -1.69 -18.24 17.81
N VAL A 167 -2.34 -17.56 16.87
CA VAL A 167 -1.79 -17.26 15.54
C VAL A 167 -1.28 -15.82 15.41
N PHE A 168 -1.88 -14.87 16.13
CA PHE A 168 -1.45 -13.47 16.15
C PHE A 168 -1.37 -12.99 17.60
N GLN A 169 -0.36 -12.20 17.93
CA GLN A 169 -0.14 -11.69 19.28
C GLN A 169 0.09 -10.17 19.28
N GLY A 170 -0.55 -9.47 20.21
CA GLY A 170 -0.42 -8.03 20.41
C GLY A 170 -1.01 -7.21 19.26
N LEU A 171 -2.17 -7.60 18.74
CA LEU A 171 -2.90 -6.79 17.76
C LEU A 171 -3.64 -5.67 18.49
N GLU A 172 -3.49 -4.43 18.02
CA GLU A 172 -4.21 -3.28 18.55
C GLU A 172 -5.63 -3.22 17.98
N VAL A 173 -6.63 -3.06 18.84
CA VAL A 173 -8.03 -2.85 18.46
C VAL A 173 -8.22 -1.38 18.09
N LEU A 174 -8.54 -1.11 16.83
CA LEU A 174 -8.79 0.25 16.34
C LEU A 174 -10.25 0.67 16.48
N ALA A 175 -11.17 -0.29 16.38
CA ALA A 175 -12.60 -0.05 16.49
C ALA A 175 -13.36 -1.30 16.93
N VAL A 176 -14.48 -1.09 17.62
CA VAL A 176 -15.46 -2.13 17.87
C VAL A 176 -16.82 -1.66 17.39
N ASN A 177 -17.44 -2.42 16.50
CA ASN A 177 -18.63 -2.02 15.74
C ASN A 177 -18.40 -0.69 14.99
N THR A 178 -19.06 0.38 15.44
CA THR A 178 -18.90 1.74 14.92
C THR A 178 -18.22 2.67 15.92
N ASN A 179 -17.80 2.12 17.08
CA ASN A 179 -17.11 2.85 18.11
C ASN A 179 -15.61 2.96 17.79
N LEU A 180 -15.12 4.20 17.78
CA LEU A 180 -13.72 4.59 17.54
C LEU A 180 -13.10 5.28 18.76
N GLU A 181 -13.89 5.51 19.80
CA GLU A 181 -13.52 6.25 20.99
C GLU A 181 -13.25 5.26 22.13
N GLU A 182 -12.20 5.54 22.90
CA GLU A 182 -11.80 4.79 24.09
C GLU A 182 -12.76 5.15 25.22
N THR A 183 -13.95 4.53 25.24
CA THR A 183 -14.88 4.62 26.37
C THR A 183 -15.79 3.40 26.36
N GLY A 184 -15.93 2.73 27.51
CA GLY A 184 -16.85 1.60 27.75
C GLY A 184 -18.35 1.94 27.70
N LYS A 185 -18.72 2.97 26.92
CA LYS A 185 -20.11 3.43 26.74
C LYS A 185 -21.00 2.43 26.02
N TYR A 186 -20.41 1.47 25.31
CA TYR A 186 -21.12 0.56 24.42
C TYR A 186 -21.14 -0.89 24.92
N TYR A 187 -20.64 -1.16 26.14
CA TYR A 187 -20.56 -2.52 26.65
C TYR A 187 -21.91 -3.22 26.73
N ASP A 188 -22.95 -2.54 27.21
CA ASP A 188 -24.29 -3.13 27.30
C ASP A 188 -24.82 -3.54 25.91
N GLU A 189 -24.57 -2.72 24.89
CA GLU A 189 -24.93 -3.02 23.50
C GLU A 189 -24.10 -4.17 22.92
N GLN A 190 -22.79 -4.20 23.22
CA GLN A 190 -21.87 -5.24 22.75
C GLN A 190 -22.15 -6.60 23.40
N GLN A 191 -22.50 -6.62 24.70
CA GLN A 191 -22.84 -7.81 25.47
C GLN A 191 -24.20 -8.38 25.08
N GLY A 192 -25.17 -7.52 24.73
CA GLY A 192 -26.47 -7.95 24.22
C GLY A 192 -26.45 -8.47 22.78
N ALA A 193 -25.38 -8.20 22.03
CA ALA A 193 -25.23 -8.63 20.63
C ALA A 193 -24.69 -10.07 20.53
N ALA A 194 -25.18 -10.82 19.54
CA ALA A 194 -24.66 -12.17 19.26
C ALA A 194 -23.22 -12.13 18.70
N ALA A 195 -22.89 -11.08 17.94
CA ALA A 195 -21.58 -10.90 17.30
C ALA A 195 -21.17 -9.43 17.30
N VAL A 196 -19.87 -9.19 17.29
CA VAL A 196 -19.25 -7.86 17.23
C VAL A 196 -18.33 -7.78 16.02
N LYS A 197 -18.27 -6.59 15.40
CA LYS A 197 -17.28 -6.29 14.36
C LYS A 197 -16.04 -5.74 15.04
N LEU A 198 -14.91 -6.39 14.86
CA LEU A 198 -13.64 -5.99 15.46
C LEU A 198 -12.70 -5.52 14.37
N THR A 199 -12.28 -4.25 14.43
CA THR A 199 -11.27 -3.70 13.52
C THR A 199 -9.93 -3.66 14.24
N VAL A 200 -8.93 -4.37 13.72
CA VAL A 200 -7.59 -4.48 14.31
C VAL A 200 -6.51 -3.93 13.39
N ALA A 201 -5.41 -3.43 13.97
CA ALA A 201 -4.21 -3.05 13.25
C ALA A 201 -3.32 -4.28 13.04
N VAL A 202 -3.09 -4.64 11.78
CA VAL A 202 -2.30 -5.82 11.39
C VAL A 202 -1.19 -5.42 10.42
N ASP A 203 -0.08 -6.16 10.42
CA ASP A 203 0.91 -6.07 9.35
C ASP A 203 0.30 -6.49 8.00
N PRO A 204 0.87 -6.06 6.85
CA PRO A 204 0.36 -6.43 5.53
C PRO A 204 0.26 -7.94 5.31
N GLU A 205 1.23 -8.70 5.83
CA GLU A 205 1.24 -10.16 5.78
C GLU A 205 0.20 -10.78 6.72
N GLU A 206 0.13 -10.28 7.97
CA GLU A 206 -0.87 -10.69 8.96
C GLU A 206 -2.29 -10.47 8.44
N ALA A 207 -2.55 -9.41 7.66
CA ALA A 207 -3.86 -9.12 7.10
C ALA A 207 -4.37 -10.25 6.18
N GLY A 208 -3.51 -10.77 5.30
CA GLY A 208 -3.86 -11.88 4.42
C GLY A 208 -4.09 -13.18 5.20
N LEU A 209 -3.22 -13.46 6.18
CA LEU A 209 -3.31 -14.66 7.01
C LEU A 209 -4.53 -14.65 7.95
N LEU A 210 -4.84 -13.50 8.56
CA LEU A 210 -6.00 -13.34 9.43
C LEU A 210 -7.29 -13.47 8.63
N ALA A 211 -7.37 -12.87 7.43
CA ALA A 211 -8.49 -13.06 6.54
C ALA A 211 -8.64 -14.53 6.09
N PHE A 212 -7.54 -15.23 5.84
CA PHE A 212 -7.58 -16.66 5.53
C PHE A 212 -8.08 -17.49 6.73
N ALA A 213 -7.61 -17.19 7.94
CA ALA A 213 -8.03 -17.86 9.17
C ALA A 213 -9.53 -17.65 9.46
N ASP A 214 -10.03 -16.41 9.30
CA ASP A 214 -11.45 -16.05 9.41
C ASP A 214 -12.33 -16.86 8.47
N LYS A 215 -11.85 -17.15 7.24
CA LYS A 215 -12.60 -17.95 6.26
C LYS A 215 -12.57 -19.45 6.50
N ASN A 216 -11.54 -19.97 7.16
CA ASN A 216 -11.29 -21.42 7.27
C ASN A 216 -11.44 -21.98 8.70
N GLY A 217 -11.89 -21.15 9.64
CA GLY A 217 -11.97 -21.53 11.04
C GLY A 217 -12.90 -20.65 11.86
N LYS A 218 -12.77 -20.77 13.18
CA LYS A 218 -13.36 -19.84 14.15
C LYS A 218 -12.23 -19.10 14.86
N LEU A 219 -12.46 -17.84 15.17
CA LEU A 219 -11.50 -16.98 15.86
C LEU A 219 -12.02 -16.64 17.25
N GLU A 220 -11.11 -16.66 18.23
CA GLU A 220 -11.36 -16.26 19.62
C GLU A 220 -10.26 -15.30 20.07
N MET A 221 -10.64 -14.25 20.78
CA MET A 221 -9.77 -13.16 21.20
C MET A 221 -9.42 -13.36 22.67
N ALA A 222 -8.14 -13.30 23.00
CA ALA A 222 -7.66 -13.18 24.36
C ALA A 222 -7.21 -11.73 24.59
N LEU A 223 -7.78 -11.06 25.60
CA LEU A 223 -7.37 -9.70 25.95
C LEU A 223 -5.95 -9.74 26.55
N ARG A 224 -5.04 -8.96 25.96
CA ARG A 224 -3.64 -8.88 26.36
C ARG A 224 -3.44 -7.73 27.35
N SER A 225 -2.58 -7.94 28.34
CA SER A 225 -2.19 -6.86 29.23
C SER A 225 -1.45 -5.76 28.47
N PRO A 226 -1.77 -4.47 28.66
CA PRO A 226 -1.07 -3.38 27.99
C PRO A 226 0.39 -3.22 28.45
N GLN A 227 0.80 -3.89 29.54
CA GLN A 227 2.22 -3.89 29.96
C GLN A 227 3.06 -4.98 29.27
N GLU A 228 2.43 -5.93 28.56
CA GLU A 228 3.12 -7.09 28.01
C GLU A 228 3.61 -6.83 26.58
N THR A 229 4.94 -6.66 26.42
CA THR A 229 5.55 -6.36 25.11
C THR A 229 6.11 -7.61 24.41
N ASP A 230 6.37 -8.68 25.16
CA ASP A 230 7.06 -9.86 24.63
C ASP A 230 6.11 -10.83 23.92
N ARG A 231 6.51 -11.29 22.73
CA ARG A 231 5.80 -12.34 22.00
C ARG A 231 6.31 -13.71 22.43
N GLN A 232 5.40 -14.64 22.67
CA GLN A 232 5.75 -15.99 23.10
C GLN A 232 5.58 -16.99 21.96
N MET A 233 6.52 -17.92 21.82
CA MET A 233 6.33 -19.07 20.93
C MET A 233 5.45 -20.12 21.63
N VAL A 234 4.16 -20.08 21.36
CA VAL A 234 3.19 -21.04 21.90
C VAL A 234 3.00 -22.18 20.88
N LYS A 235 3.09 -23.44 21.35
CA LYS A 235 2.81 -24.60 20.50
C LYS A 235 1.31 -24.69 20.21
N ALA A 236 0.96 -25.29 19.08
CA ALA A 236 -0.45 -25.59 18.78
C ALA A 236 -1.05 -26.49 19.87
N SER A 237 -2.28 -26.17 20.28
CA SER A 237 -3.06 -26.89 21.28
C SER A 237 -3.70 -28.11 20.64
N THR A 238 -3.22 -29.28 21.05
CA THR A 238 -3.76 -30.61 20.75
C THR A 238 -4.16 -31.33 22.03
N TRP A 239 -4.87 -32.45 21.90
CA TRP A 239 -5.20 -33.30 23.04
C TRP A 239 -3.97 -33.79 23.80
N LYS A 240 -2.90 -34.11 23.07
CA LYS A 240 -1.60 -34.47 23.66
C LYS A 240 -1.04 -33.32 24.50
N THR A 241 -0.98 -32.10 23.94
CA THR A 241 -0.41 -30.95 24.68
C THR A 241 -1.24 -30.58 25.91
N LEU A 242 -2.56 -30.76 25.86
CA LEU A 242 -3.43 -30.55 27.01
C LEU A 242 -3.18 -31.61 28.09
N ALA A 243 -3.08 -32.88 27.71
CA ALA A 243 -2.77 -33.96 28.64
C ALA A 243 -1.39 -33.77 29.29
N ASP A 244 -0.38 -33.42 28.49
CA ASP A 244 0.98 -33.12 28.99
C ASP A 244 0.94 -31.95 29.99
N TYR A 245 0.18 -30.88 29.70
CA TYR A 245 0.02 -29.73 30.58
C TYR A 245 -0.66 -30.09 31.91
N VAL A 246 -1.76 -30.85 31.87
CA VAL A 246 -2.50 -31.28 33.06
C VAL A 246 -1.66 -32.24 33.91
N LEU A 247 -0.91 -33.15 33.29
CA LEU A 247 0.00 -34.04 33.98
C LEU A 247 1.12 -33.26 34.68
N GLN A 248 1.76 -32.32 33.98
CA GLN A 248 2.89 -31.55 34.52
C GLN A 248 2.47 -30.59 35.64
N ASN A 249 1.31 -29.94 35.51
CA ASN A 249 0.93 -28.85 36.42
C ASN A 249 -0.05 -29.29 37.51
N GLN A 250 -0.82 -30.36 37.30
CA GLN A 250 -1.87 -30.81 38.22
C GLN A 250 -1.65 -32.25 38.71
N GLY A 251 -0.68 -32.98 38.14
CA GLY A 251 -0.41 -34.38 38.50
C GLY A 251 -1.53 -35.34 38.12
N ALA A 252 -2.50 -34.90 37.31
CA ALA A 252 -3.63 -35.72 36.86
C ALA A 252 -3.35 -36.32 35.48
N GLU A 253 -3.51 -37.63 35.34
CA GLU A 253 -3.38 -38.31 34.05
C GLU A 253 -4.70 -38.26 33.28
N ILE A 254 -4.67 -37.71 32.06
CA ILE A 254 -5.79 -37.79 31.13
C ILE A 254 -5.61 -39.03 30.25
N ASN A 255 -6.49 -40.02 30.41
CA ASN A 255 -6.53 -41.21 29.56
C ASN A 255 -6.98 -40.85 28.14
N LEU A 256 -6.00 -40.61 27.26
CA LEU A 256 -6.24 -40.39 25.84
C LEU A 256 -6.55 -41.73 25.14
N PRO A 257 -7.53 -41.80 24.23
CA PRO A 257 -7.66 -42.89 23.26
C PRO A 257 -6.37 -43.08 22.45
N ASP A 258 -6.03 -44.31 22.08
CA ASP A 258 -4.76 -44.62 21.38
C ASP A 258 -4.60 -43.84 20.06
N GLU A 259 -5.71 -43.55 19.38
CA GLU A 259 -5.78 -42.74 18.17
C GLU A 259 -5.27 -41.30 18.35
N LEU A 260 -5.32 -40.75 19.56
CA LEU A 260 -4.92 -39.37 19.90
C LEU A 260 -3.53 -39.29 20.55
N LYS A 261 -2.91 -40.43 20.87
CA LYS A 261 -1.55 -40.49 21.44
C LYS A 261 -0.46 -40.24 20.38
N GLU A 262 -0.77 -40.51 19.10
CA GLU A 262 0.18 -40.53 17.98
C GLU A 262 0.18 -39.25 17.11
N GLU A 263 -0.57 -38.20 17.44
CA GLU A 263 -0.59 -36.97 16.60
C GLU A 263 0.73 -36.16 16.66
N GLY A 264 1.64 -36.51 17.56
CA GLY A 264 2.98 -35.93 17.68
C GLY A 264 4.02 -36.64 16.80
N GLY A 265 3.95 -36.43 15.49
CA GLY A 265 5.08 -36.68 14.59
C GLY A 265 4.96 -37.93 13.72
N LYS A 266 4.21 -37.82 12.61
CA LYS A 266 4.71 -38.38 11.36
C LYS A 266 5.89 -37.52 10.92
N THR A 267 7.07 -37.76 11.52
CA THR A 267 8.27 -37.68 10.71
C THR A 267 7.98 -38.62 9.56
N THR A 268 7.90 -38.07 8.36
CA THR A 268 7.94 -38.87 7.15
C THR A 268 9.11 -39.82 7.36
N LYS A 269 8.84 -41.11 7.64
CA LYS A 269 9.79 -42.13 7.26
C LYS A 269 9.89 -41.91 5.78
N GLN A 270 10.94 -41.20 5.36
CA GLN A 270 11.43 -41.26 4.00
C GLN A 270 11.36 -42.75 3.67
N PRO A 271 10.62 -43.19 2.63
CA PRO A 271 10.75 -44.56 2.21
C PRO A 271 12.24 -44.75 2.07
N GLU A 272 12.77 -45.70 2.84
CA GLU A 272 14.18 -46.05 2.84
C GLU A 272 14.49 -46.31 1.38
N GLN A 273 15.05 -45.29 0.71
CA GLN A 273 15.55 -45.42 -0.63
C GLN A 273 16.67 -46.40 -0.43
N GLN A 274 16.38 -47.66 -0.77
CA GLN A 274 17.35 -48.69 -1.03
C GLN A 274 18.40 -48.01 -1.89
N ARG A 275 19.50 -47.58 -1.26
CA ARG A 275 20.68 -47.20 -2.01
C ARG A 275 21.01 -48.45 -2.80
N PRO A 276 21.16 -48.39 -4.13
CA PRO A 276 21.66 -49.55 -4.84
C PRO A 276 23.04 -49.85 -4.26
N GLY A 277 23.11 -50.90 -3.44
CA GLY A 277 24.37 -51.41 -2.92
C GLY A 277 25.14 -51.90 -4.12
N ILE A 278 26.25 -51.23 -4.45
CA ILE A 278 27.17 -51.73 -5.46
C ILE A 278 27.79 -53.00 -4.88
N GLN A 279 27.33 -54.18 -5.31
CA GLN A 279 28.04 -55.43 -5.09
C GLN A 279 29.27 -55.44 -5.99
N ILE A 280 30.45 -55.30 -5.40
CA ILE A 280 31.72 -55.37 -6.12
C ILE A 280 32.17 -56.83 -6.09
N PHE A 281 32.05 -57.52 -7.22
CA PHE A 281 32.63 -58.85 -7.38
C PHE A 281 34.12 -58.71 -7.75
N ARG A 282 35.02 -59.24 -6.90
CA ARG A 282 36.42 -59.43 -7.26
C ARG A 282 36.76 -60.91 -7.16
N GLY A 283 36.95 -61.57 -8.31
CA GLY A 283 37.42 -62.96 -8.36
C GLY A 283 36.39 -64.04 -8.02
N GLY A 284 35.09 -63.79 -8.24
CA GLY A 284 34.07 -64.86 -8.26
C GLY A 284 33.53 -65.33 -6.90
N LYS A 285 33.72 -64.57 -5.82
CA LYS A 285 32.94 -64.69 -4.57
C LYS A 285 32.58 -63.31 -4.02
N GLU A 286 31.40 -63.23 -3.40
CA GLU A 286 30.94 -62.05 -2.65
C GLU A 286 31.84 -61.87 -1.41
N LEU A 287 32.25 -60.63 -1.13
CA LEU A 287 33.04 -60.27 0.06
C LEU A 287 32.12 -60.04 1.25
#